data_AF-A0A0A9Y8L7-F1
#
_entry.id   AF-A0A0A9Y8L7-F1
#
_cell.length_a   1.000
_cell.length_b   1.000
_cell.length_c   1.000
_cell.angle_alpha   90.00
_cell.angle_beta   90.00
_cell.angle_gamma   90.00
#
_symmetry.space_group_name_H-M   'P 1'
#
loop_
_entity.id
_entity.type
_entity.pdbx_description
1 polymer ?
#
loop_
_entity_poly.entity_id
_entity_poly.type
_entity_poly.pdbx_seq_one_letter_code
_entity_poly.pdbx_strand_id
1 'polypeptide(L)'
;HMSSSQSYSKYVIPHHSVMKEDRGKIKIRVVFDGSAKTQNGSINDHFLIGPKQQNDIRSVLLNFRTHAVVFVADIVKMFRNIWVSEEDRAYQHIVWRFDQSEPLLTYQLNTVTYGLSCAPYLALRVLHQLREDE
;
A
#
# COMPACT_ATOMS: atom_id res chain seq x y z
N HIS A 1 -2.56 -6.24 10.04
CA HIS A 1 -2.49 -5.23 8.96
C HIS A 1 -3.32 -3.99 9.29
N MET A 2 -4.48 -4.12 9.95
CA MET A 2 -5.20 -2.99 10.54
C MET A 2 -5.65 -3.32 11.97
N SER A 3 -5.92 -2.30 12.77
CA SER A 3 -6.49 -2.43 14.12
C SER A 3 -7.49 -1.32 14.38
N SER A 4 -8.46 -1.55 15.26
CA SER A 4 -9.37 -0.49 15.71
C SER A 4 -8.56 0.63 16.36
N SER A 5 -8.90 1.88 16.08
CA SER A 5 -8.26 3.04 16.70
C SER A 5 -9.29 3.87 17.45
N GLN A 6 -8.97 4.17 18.71
CA GLN A 6 -9.71 5.12 19.54
C GLN A 6 -9.01 6.48 19.59
N SER A 7 -7.82 6.58 18.99
CA SER A 7 -7.02 7.82 18.98
C SER A 7 -7.53 8.79 17.92
N TYR A 8 -7.23 10.07 18.15
CA TYR A 8 -7.58 11.14 17.20
C TYR A 8 -6.89 10.92 15.85
N SER A 9 -7.68 10.91 14.77
CA SER A 9 -7.19 10.78 13.40
C SER A 9 -6.51 12.06 12.93
N LYS A 10 -5.21 11.98 12.58
CA LYS A 10 -4.53 13.09 11.91
C LYS A 10 -4.91 13.18 10.43
N TYR A 11 -5.14 12.02 9.79
CA TYR A 11 -5.63 11.96 8.42
C TYR A 11 -6.47 10.70 8.20
N VAL A 12 -7.58 10.83 7.47
CA VAL A 12 -8.44 9.70 7.08
C VAL A 12 -8.30 9.50 5.57
N ILE A 13 -7.79 8.34 5.16
CA ILE A 13 -7.61 7.99 3.76
C ILE A 13 -8.97 7.58 3.18
N PRO A 14 -9.49 8.31 2.17
CA PRO A 14 -10.70 7.90 1.47
C PRO A 14 -10.47 6.57 0.78
N HIS A 15 -11.48 5.71 0.79
CA HIS A 15 -11.41 4.43 0.11
C HIS A 15 -12.77 4.00 -0.41
N HIS A 16 -12.75 3.16 -1.44
CA HIS A 16 -13.95 2.57 -2.02
C HIS A 16 -13.71 1.13 -2.44
N SER A 17 -14.79 0.36 -2.55
CA SER A 17 -14.73 -1.02 -3.03
C SER A 17 -14.85 -1.08 -4.55
N VAL A 18 -13.99 -1.86 -5.19
CA VAL A 18 -14.11 -2.27 -6.59
C VAL A 18 -14.43 -3.75 -6.62
N MET A 19 -15.54 -4.10 -7.27
CA MET A 19 -15.94 -5.49 -7.49
C MET A 19 -15.41 -5.94 -8.84
N LYS A 20 -14.76 -7.10 -8.86
CA LYS A 20 -14.34 -7.74 -10.10
C LYS A 20 -14.80 -9.19 -10.10
N GLU A 21 -15.47 -9.58 -11.17
CA GLU A 21 -15.79 -10.99 -11.40
C GLU A 21 -14.55 -11.73 -11.91
N ASP A 22 -14.24 -12.85 -11.27
CA ASP A 22 -13.12 -13.71 -11.62
C ASP A 22 -13.59 -15.17 -11.55
N ARG A 23 -13.75 -15.81 -12.72
CA ARG A 23 -14.20 -17.21 -12.86
C ARG A 23 -15.51 -17.50 -12.11
N GLY A 24 -16.50 -16.63 -12.26
CA GLY A 24 -17.82 -16.76 -11.62
C GLY A 24 -17.85 -16.45 -10.12
N LYS A 25 -16.74 -15.98 -9.52
CA LYS A 25 -16.70 -15.48 -8.14
C LYS A 25 -16.51 -13.97 -8.13
N ILE A 26 -17.30 -13.26 -7.34
CA ILE A 26 -17.13 -11.83 -7.10
C ILE A 26 -15.98 -11.64 -6.11
N LYS A 27 -14.92 -10.96 -6.55
CA LYS A 27 -13.80 -10.56 -5.70
C LYS A 27 -13.88 -9.06 -5.43
N ILE A 28 -13.98 -8.70 -4.16
CA ILE A 28 -13.94 -7.31 -3.71
C ILE A 28 -12.49 -6.87 -3.47
N ARG A 29 -12.13 -5.70 -3.98
CA ARG A 29 -10.84 -5.04 -3.73
C ARG A 29 -11.12 -3.65 -3.16
N VAL A 30 -10.46 -3.31 -2.06
CA VAL A 30 -10.49 -1.93 -1.54
C VAL A 30 -9.48 -1.10 -2.31
N VAL A 31 -9.82 0.10 -2.73
CA VAL A 31 -8.90 1.09 -3.32
C VAL A 31 -8.78 2.23 -2.32
N PHE A 32 -7.56 2.51 -1.89
CA PHE A 32 -7.24 3.68 -1.07
C PHE A 32 -6.82 4.82 -1.99
N ASP A 33 -7.47 5.97 -1.83
CA ASP A 33 -7.20 7.16 -2.63
C ASP A 33 -6.32 8.13 -1.85
N GLY A 34 -5.00 7.95 -1.93
CA GLY A 34 -4.03 8.89 -1.36
C GLY A 34 -3.94 10.23 -2.13
N SER A 35 -4.57 10.33 -3.29
CA SER A 35 -4.59 11.55 -4.13
C SER A 35 -5.83 12.42 -3.91
N ALA A 36 -6.78 11.96 -3.10
CA ALA A 36 -7.96 12.73 -2.74
C ALA A 36 -7.56 14.07 -2.10
N LYS A 37 -7.91 15.16 -2.78
CA LYS A 37 -7.54 16.52 -2.35
C LYS A 37 -8.46 17.00 -1.23
N THR A 38 -7.83 17.54 -0.19
CA THR A 38 -8.51 18.33 0.85
C THR A 38 -8.17 19.81 0.67
N GLN A 39 -8.60 20.67 1.58
CA GLN A 39 -8.24 22.10 1.56
C GLN A 39 -6.72 22.32 1.55
N ASN A 40 -5.95 21.42 2.17
CA ASN A 40 -4.50 21.52 2.28
C ASN A 40 -3.75 20.64 1.26
N GLY A 41 -4.44 20.04 0.28
CA GLY A 41 -3.85 19.07 -0.65
C GLY A 41 -4.17 17.61 -0.27
N SER A 42 -3.56 16.67 -0.98
CA SER A 42 -3.71 15.23 -0.73
C SER A 42 -2.60 14.70 0.17
N ILE A 43 -2.79 13.53 0.79
CA ILE A 43 -1.71 12.91 1.59
C ILE A 43 -0.48 12.58 0.73
N ASN A 44 -0.68 12.23 -0.54
CA ASN A 44 0.41 11.97 -1.48
C ASN A 44 1.27 13.19 -1.78
N ASP A 45 0.71 14.41 -1.67
CA ASP A 45 1.46 15.66 -1.86
C ASP A 45 2.39 15.95 -0.67
N HIS A 46 2.12 15.38 0.51
CA HIS A 46 2.88 15.60 1.73
C HIS A 46 3.95 14.54 1.98
N PHE A 47 3.89 13.40 1.27
CA PHE A 47 4.89 12.34 1.44
C PHE A 47 6.19 12.64 0.70
N LEU A 48 7.30 12.34 1.37
CA LEU A 48 8.59 12.19 0.71
C LEU A 48 8.62 10.84 -0.01
N ILE A 49 8.45 10.86 -1.33
CA ILE A 49 8.34 9.64 -2.16
C ILE A 49 9.62 8.80 -2.12
N GLY A 50 10.78 9.46 -2.02
CA GLY A 50 12.09 8.83 -2.18
C GLY A 50 12.49 8.64 -3.66
N PRO A 51 13.77 8.33 -3.93
CA PRO A 51 14.27 8.12 -5.28
C PRO A 51 13.70 6.87 -5.94
N LYS A 52 13.54 6.89 -7.27
CA LYS A 52 13.07 5.72 -8.03
C LYS A 52 14.07 4.56 -7.94
N GLN A 53 13.65 3.46 -7.31
CA GLN A 53 14.44 2.22 -7.19
C GLN A 53 14.08 1.17 -8.24
N GLN A 54 13.02 1.39 -9.02
CA GLN A 54 12.59 0.43 -10.05
C GLN A 54 13.58 0.41 -11.21
N ASN A 55 14.16 -0.76 -11.45
CA ASN A 55 14.95 -1.02 -12.65
C ASN A 55 14.10 -0.78 -13.90
N ASP A 56 14.75 -0.28 -14.96
CA ASP A 56 14.09 -0.13 -16.24
C ASP A 56 13.66 -1.49 -16.79
N ILE A 57 12.39 -1.60 -17.18
CA ILE A 57 11.80 -2.86 -17.63
C ILE A 57 12.50 -3.40 -18.88
N ARG A 58 13.03 -2.54 -19.76
CA ARG A 58 13.77 -2.98 -20.96
C ARG A 58 15.08 -3.61 -20.55
N SER A 59 15.80 -3.00 -19.60
CA SER A 59 17.03 -3.57 -19.05
C SER A 59 16.78 -4.92 -18.39
N VAL A 60 15.68 -5.06 -17.62
CA VAL A 60 15.29 -6.35 -17.04
C VAL A 60 15.02 -7.39 -18.12
N LEU A 61 14.23 -7.05 -19.15
CA LEU A 61 13.90 -7.98 -20.25
C LEU A 61 15.11 -8.37 -21.09
N LEU A 62 16.03 -7.45 -21.35
CA LEU A 62 17.28 -7.74 -22.07
C LEU A 62 18.17 -8.69 -21.27
N ASN A 63 18.29 -8.47 -19.96
CA ASN A 63 19.07 -9.34 -19.09
C ASN A 63 18.43 -10.74 -18.93
N PHE A 64 17.10 -10.83 -18.96
CA PHE A 64 16.42 -12.13 -18.99
C PHE A 64 16.80 -12.97 -20.22
N ARG A 65 17.06 -12.33 -21.37
CA ARG A 65 17.42 -13.04 -22.62
C ARG A 65 18.84 -13.55 -22.67
N THR A 66 19.73 -13.09 -21.79
CA THR A 66 21.13 -13.54 -21.75
C THR A 66 21.32 -14.84 -20.97
N HIS A 67 20.29 -15.31 -20.25
CA HIS A 67 20.35 -16.49 -19.39
C HIS A 67 19.50 -17.62 -19.98
N ALA A 68 20.02 -18.85 -19.99
CA ALA A 68 19.28 -20.02 -20.48
C ALA A 68 18.14 -20.46 -19.55
N VAL A 69 18.23 -20.11 -18.26
CA VAL A 69 17.24 -20.43 -17.22
C VAL A 69 17.06 -19.21 -16.32
N VAL A 70 15.82 -18.88 -15.96
CA VAL A 70 15.48 -17.74 -15.10
C VAL A 70 14.44 -18.17 -14.06
N PHE A 71 14.60 -17.68 -12.83
CA PHE A 71 13.63 -17.85 -11.75
C PHE A 71 12.76 -16.61 -11.60
N VAL A 72 11.46 -16.81 -11.42
CA VAL A 72 10.49 -15.74 -11.22
C VAL A 72 9.66 -16.08 -9.99
N ALA A 73 9.48 -15.09 -9.10
CA ALA A 73 8.65 -15.21 -7.91
C ALA A 73 7.79 -13.95 -7.75
N ASP A 74 6.59 -14.12 -7.20
CA ASP A 74 5.70 -13.03 -6.82
C ASP A 74 5.60 -12.93 -5.30
N ILE A 75 5.81 -11.73 -4.76
CA ILE A 75 5.67 -11.48 -3.33
C ILE A 75 4.22 -11.10 -3.05
N VAL A 76 3.42 -12.11 -2.72
CA VAL A 76 1.99 -11.95 -2.47
C VAL A 76 1.77 -10.89 -1.38
N LYS A 77 1.02 -9.84 -1.74
CA LYS A 77 0.67 -8.72 -0.85
C LYS A 77 1.90 -8.02 -0.23
N MET A 78 2.98 -7.84 -1.00
CA MET A 78 4.25 -7.24 -0.55
C MET A 78 4.12 -6.09 0.45
N PHE A 79 3.27 -5.09 0.17
CA PHE A 79 3.12 -3.91 1.04
C PHE A 79 2.61 -4.25 2.44
N ARG A 80 1.75 -5.28 2.56
CA ARG A 80 1.17 -5.70 3.85
C ARG A 80 2.17 -6.44 4.74
N ASN A 81 3.35 -6.78 4.23
CA ASN A 81 4.41 -7.41 5.01
C ASN A 81 5.36 -6.39 5.66
N ILE A 82 5.13 -5.08 5.44
CA ILE A 82 6.01 -4.02 5.91
C ILE A 82 5.26 -3.20 6.95
N TRP A 83 5.73 -3.20 8.19
CA TRP A 83 5.16 -2.41 9.27
C TRP A 83 5.49 -0.92 9.12
N VAL A 84 4.50 -0.08 9.39
CA VAL A 84 4.67 1.37 9.52
C VAL A 84 4.99 1.67 10.98
N SER A 85 5.89 2.63 11.21
CA SER A 85 6.20 3.16 12.54
C SER A 85 4.92 3.57 13.26
N GLU A 86 4.81 3.28 14.56
CA GLU A 86 3.58 3.50 15.31
C GLU A 86 3.14 4.97 15.30
N GLU A 87 4.12 5.87 15.30
CA GLU A 87 3.93 7.33 15.29
C GLU A 87 3.28 7.84 13.99
N ASP A 88 3.50 7.14 12.87
CA ASP A 88 3.01 7.52 11.54
C ASP A 88 1.64 6.90 11.21
N ARG A 89 1.20 5.89 11.96
CA ARG A 89 -0.08 5.18 11.72
C ARG A 89 -1.29 6.11 11.84
N ALA A 90 -1.18 7.19 12.63
CA ALA A 90 -2.21 8.21 12.79
C ALA A 90 -2.56 8.97 11.49
N TYR A 91 -1.69 8.92 10.48
CA TYR A 91 -1.93 9.47 9.14
C TYR A 91 -2.51 8.44 8.16
N GLN A 92 -2.67 7.18 8.59
CA GLN A 92 -3.22 6.09 7.78
C GLN A 92 -4.50 5.53 8.40
N HIS A 93 -5.38 6.41 8.90
CA HIS A 93 -6.69 5.98 9.40
C HIS A 93 -7.69 5.83 8.25
N ILE A 94 -8.66 4.95 8.46
CA ILE A 94 -9.82 4.75 7.58
C ILE A 94 -11.08 4.63 8.45
N VAL A 95 -12.24 4.90 7.86
CA VAL A 95 -13.54 4.70 8.52
C VAL A 95 -14.25 3.49 7.93
N TRP A 96 -14.76 2.61 8.79
CA TRP A 96 -15.44 1.40 8.35
C TRP A 96 -16.60 1.04 9.28
N ARG A 97 -17.64 0.42 8.72
CA ARG A 97 -18.75 -0.21 9.44
C ARG A 97 -19.17 -1.46 8.68
N PHE A 98 -19.61 -2.50 9.38
CA PHE A 98 -20.01 -3.75 8.71
C PHE A 98 -21.45 -3.67 8.20
N ASP A 99 -22.29 -2.92 8.90
CA ASP A 99 -23.67 -2.67 8.53
C ASP A 99 -23.99 -1.16 8.51
N GLN A 100 -25.03 -0.76 7.76
CA GLN A 100 -25.46 0.64 7.70
C GLN A 100 -26.08 1.13 9.00
N SER A 101 -26.62 0.24 9.82
CA SER A 101 -27.16 0.52 11.15
C SER A 101 -26.08 0.66 12.23
N GLU A 102 -24.87 0.19 11.95
CA GLU A 102 -23.74 0.30 12.88
C GLU A 102 -23.07 1.67 12.80
N PRO A 103 -22.51 2.16 13.93
CA PRO A 103 -21.71 3.37 13.92
C PRO A 103 -20.45 3.19 13.06
N LEU A 104 -20.02 4.27 12.41
CA LEU A 104 -18.71 4.30 11.75
C LEU A 104 -17.61 4.20 12.79
N LEU A 105 -16.72 3.23 12.62
CA LEU A 105 -15.55 3.03 13.45
C LEU A 105 -14.29 3.46 12.70
N THR A 106 -13.32 3.98 13.45
CA THR A 106 -12.01 4.32 12.93
C THR A 106 -11.07 3.14 13.06
N TYR A 107 -10.39 2.80 11.98
CA TYR A 107 -9.33 1.81 11.95
C TYR A 107 -8.02 2.46 11.53
N GLN A 108 -6.92 2.02 12.13
CA GLN A 108 -5.58 2.39 11.70
C GLN A 108 -4.97 1.29 10.84
N LEU A 109 -4.35 1.67 9.72
CA LEU A 109 -3.55 0.77 8.89
C LEU A 109 -2.13 0.72 9.46
N ASN A 110 -1.68 -0.49 9.81
CA ASN A 110 -0.42 -0.70 10.52
C ASN A 110 0.74 -1.03 9.57
N THR A 111 0.44 -1.27 8.30
CA THR A 111 1.40 -1.71 7.28
C THR A 111 1.37 -0.76 6.10
N VAL A 112 2.43 -0.75 5.27
CA VAL A 112 2.47 0.07 4.07
C VAL A 112 1.21 -0.18 3.23
N THR A 113 0.54 0.90 2.87
CA THR A 113 -0.74 0.88 2.17
C THR A 113 -0.53 1.23 0.70
N TYR A 114 -1.11 0.43 -0.20
CA TYR A 114 -1.09 0.74 -1.63
C TYR A 114 -1.99 1.94 -1.93
N GLY A 115 -1.66 2.69 -2.99
CA GLY A 115 -2.33 3.97 -3.28
C GLY A 115 -1.63 5.19 -2.66
N LEU A 116 -0.63 4.96 -1.81
CA LEU A 116 0.26 6.00 -1.30
C LEU A 116 1.48 6.16 -2.22
N SER A 117 1.91 7.40 -2.47
CA SER A 117 2.99 7.74 -3.41
C SER A 117 4.36 7.16 -2.99
N CYS A 118 4.64 7.07 -1.68
CA CYS A 118 5.87 6.52 -1.13
C CYS A 118 5.91 4.97 -1.07
N ALA A 119 4.78 4.29 -1.23
CA ALA A 119 4.68 2.84 -1.02
C ALA A 119 5.62 2.01 -1.92
N PRO A 120 5.79 2.31 -3.23
CA PRO A 120 6.72 1.58 -4.09
C PRO A 120 8.18 1.70 -3.65
N TYR A 121 8.60 2.90 -3.22
CA TYR A 121 9.95 3.13 -2.72
C TYR A 121 10.21 2.33 -1.45
N LEU A 122 9.32 2.45 -0.46
CA LEU A 122 9.43 1.75 0.82
C LEU A 122 9.56 0.24 0.60
N ALA A 123 8.73 -0.34 -0.26
CA ALA A 123 8.75 -1.77 -0.49
C ALA A 123 10.02 -2.27 -1.19
N LEU A 124 10.54 -1.52 -2.17
CA LEU A 124 11.80 -1.89 -2.81
C LEU A 124 12.99 -1.69 -1.87
N ARG A 125 13.01 -0.62 -1.07
CA ARG A 125 14.10 -0.37 -0.12
C ARG A 125 14.18 -1.48 0.93
N VAL A 126 13.04 -1.99 1.41
CA VAL A 126 12.98 -3.15 2.32
C VAL A 126 13.54 -4.40 1.66
N LEU A 127 13.17 -4.69 0.40
CA LEU A 127 13.70 -5.85 -0.31
C LEU A 127 15.21 -5.76 -0.54
N HIS A 128 15.72 -4.56 -0.85
CA HIS A 128 17.16 -4.34 -0.95
C HIS A 128 17.86 -4.53 0.38
N GLN A 129 17.29 -4.06 1.49
CA GLN A 129 17.86 -4.26 2.82
C GLN A 129 17.86 -5.75 3.20
N LEU A 130 16.75 -6.45 2.95
CA LEU A 130 16.65 -7.88 3.25
C LEU A 130 17.71 -8.71 2.50
N ARG A 131 18.09 -8.31 1.28
CA ARG A 131 19.20 -8.94 0.53
C ARG A 131 20.56 -8.71 1.18
N GLU A 132 20.76 -7.59 1.86
CA GLU A 132 22.02 -7.27 2.53
C GLU A 132 22.12 -7.96 3.89
N ASP A 133 20.99 -8.14 4.58
CA ASP A 133 20.91 -8.70 5.92
C ASP A 133 21.00 -10.25 5.95
N GLU A 134 20.60 -10.93 4.87
CA GLU A 134 20.54 -12.40 4.74
C GLU A 134 21.55 -12.93 3.69
#